data_AF-A0A2D7ZA70-F1
#
_entry.id   AF-A0A2D7ZA70-F1
#
_cell.length_a   1.000
_cell.length_b   1.000
_cell.length_c   1.000
_cell.angle_alpha   90.00
_cell.angle_beta   90.00
_cell.angle_gamma   90.00
#
_symmetry.space_group_name_H-M   'P 1'
#
loop_
_entity.id
_entity.type
_entity.pdbx_description
1 polymer ?
#
loop_
_entity_poly.entity_id
_entity_poly.type
_entity_poly.pdbx_seq_one_letter_code
_entity_poly.pdbx_strand_id
1 'polypeptide(L)'
;MRAAAVAALMSRMHRDLIMGHFVVPGEVIVEDGSSTMVGEGTQLRGKKIIAERLGQAELSDEVWCVRPATEGPSEIKIGDIVYASVSRLNENFAMVNIIGVDGSLNSSLLPEQIDAEIGVADLVDRFMHEPRDAFRLRDIIRAEVTRAGPVIRLSMKRGGDLGVLHAQCPSCGIALEAGEWGREHNVRCTRCDYRGYRVLSDGFGHGFSMPKNVPKLSGLNGSGRWSEEIEAERKANRVARGVLLRSDSQRDMYDPASRLFIGGLAPETEARDLSDLFSRCGQVVDAFVIRDRDTRVSKGYGFVTMGDAGMASQAARKLNRHELNGRNIAVRPAGEDRKKRGGRHGKDRRKEDGRGGKGRQGGGRDRKGHSKKEHIHGHRSKRELEAMLEEGKITKQEFNDALR
;
A
#
# COMPACT_ATOMS: atom_id res chain seq x y z
N MET A 1 -29.82 67.16 -15.24
CA MET A 1 -29.75 66.01 -16.18
C MET A 1 -28.33 65.58 -16.53
N ARG A 2 -27.38 66.50 -16.84
CA ARG A 2 -26.00 66.12 -17.21
C ARG A 2 -25.22 65.38 -16.10
N ALA A 3 -25.37 65.76 -14.83
CA ALA A 3 -24.70 65.08 -13.71
C ALA A 3 -25.16 63.63 -13.49
N ALA A 4 -26.47 63.36 -13.68
CA ALA A 4 -27.03 62.01 -13.55
C ALA A 4 -26.59 61.07 -14.69
N ALA A 5 -26.46 61.61 -15.92
CA ALA A 5 -25.95 60.86 -17.06
C ALA A 5 -24.46 60.52 -16.91
N VAL A 6 -23.64 61.44 -16.37
CA VAL A 6 -22.22 61.20 -16.08
C VAL A 6 -22.05 60.21 -14.93
N ALA A 7 -22.87 60.29 -13.88
CA ALA A 7 -22.85 59.31 -12.79
C ALA A 7 -23.28 57.90 -13.26
N ALA A 8 -24.25 57.80 -14.16
CA ALA A 8 -24.66 56.53 -14.77
C ALA A 8 -23.58 55.96 -15.72
N LEU A 9 -22.86 56.81 -16.46
CA LEU A 9 -21.72 56.42 -17.28
C LEU A 9 -20.53 55.98 -16.44
N MET A 10 -20.22 56.70 -15.36
CA MET A 10 -19.16 56.33 -14.41
C MET A 10 -19.52 55.04 -13.65
N SER A 11 -20.78 54.85 -13.27
CA SER A 11 -21.27 53.61 -12.64
C SER A 11 -21.31 52.40 -13.60
N ARG A 12 -21.46 52.63 -14.92
CA ARG A 12 -21.27 51.60 -15.96
C ARG A 12 -19.79 51.30 -16.21
N MET A 13 -18.96 52.33 -16.34
CA MET A 13 -17.51 52.16 -16.52
C MET A 13 -16.86 51.49 -15.30
N HIS A 14 -17.31 51.79 -14.08
CA HIS A 14 -16.82 51.15 -12.86
C HIS A 14 -17.35 49.71 -12.71
N ARG A 15 -18.56 49.42 -13.21
CA ARG A 15 -19.09 48.04 -13.33
C ARG A 15 -18.25 47.19 -14.26
N ASP A 16 -17.90 47.72 -15.44
CA ASP A 16 -17.11 47.00 -16.44
C ASP A 16 -15.63 46.86 -16.01
N LEU A 17 -15.11 47.78 -15.19
CA LEU A 17 -13.73 47.76 -14.70
C LEU A 17 -13.48 46.71 -13.59
N ILE A 18 -14.52 46.27 -12.87
CA ILE A 18 -14.37 45.32 -11.74
C ILE A 18 -14.61 43.87 -12.19
N MET A 19 -15.27 43.66 -13.34
CA MET A 19 -15.48 42.32 -13.88
C MET A 19 -14.16 41.64 -14.22
N GLY A 20 -13.87 40.52 -13.55
CA GLY A 20 -12.63 39.75 -13.69
C GLY A 20 -11.46 40.27 -12.84
N HIS A 21 -11.63 41.36 -12.08
CA HIS A 21 -10.59 41.86 -11.20
C HIS A 21 -10.45 41.01 -9.94
N PHE A 22 -9.21 40.87 -9.49
CA PHE A 22 -8.89 40.21 -8.23
C PHE A 22 -9.26 41.14 -7.08
N VAL A 23 -10.14 40.68 -6.19
CA VAL A 23 -10.66 41.42 -5.04
C VAL A 23 -10.19 40.79 -3.75
N VAL A 24 -9.97 41.63 -2.73
CA VAL A 24 -9.64 41.20 -1.38
C VAL A 24 -10.85 41.26 -0.43
N PRO A 25 -10.91 40.44 0.62
CA PRO A 25 -11.95 40.50 1.63
C PRO A 25 -12.09 41.92 2.21
N GLY A 26 -13.31 42.44 2.20
CA GLY A 26 -13.64 43.81 2.64
C GLY A 26 -13.62 44.86 1.53
N GLU A 27 -13.17 44.53 0.32
CA GLU A 27 -13.19 45.44 -0.82
C GLU A 27 -14.62 45.63 -1.35
N VAL A 28 -14.96 46.86 -1.73
CA VAL A 28 -16.29 47.21 -2.23
C VAL A 28 -16.34 46.93 -3.73
N ILE A 29 -17.18 45.96 -4.13
CA ILE A 29 -17.38 45.56 -5.52
C ILE A 29 -18.42 46.48 -6.19
N VAL A 30 -19.50 46.81 -5.46
CA VAL A 30 -20.57 47.68 -5.96
C VAL A 30 -20.98 48.67 -4.89
N GLU A 31 -21.00 49.96 -5.22
CA GLU A 31 -21.38 51.02 -4.27
C GLU A 31 -22.90 51.20 -4.09
N ASP A 32 -23.71 50.83 -5.07
CA ASP A 32 -25.17 50.86 -5.02
C ASP A 32 -25.76 49.54 -5.54
N GLY A 33 -25.80 48.54 -4.65
CA GLY A 33 -26.26 47.17 -4.91
C GLY A 33 -27.75 46.96 -4.67
N SER A 34 -28.56 48.03 -4.62
CA SER A 34 -30.00 47.94 -4.33
C SER A 34 -30.80 47.20 -5.41
N SER A 35 -30.25 47.01 -6.61
CA SER A 35 -30.90 46.32 -7.73
C SER A 35 -30.19 45.03 -8.18
N THR A 36 -29.16 44.59 -7.46
CA THR A 36 -28.32 43.43 -7.85
C THR A 36 -28.28 42.40 -6.73
N MET A 37 -28.36 41.12 -7.10
CA MET A 37 -28.34 40.03 -6.13
C MET A 37 -26.89 39.72 -5.71
N VAL A 38 -26.73 39.32 -4.44
CA VAL A 38 -25.44 38.86 -3.89
C VAL A 38 -25.36 37.34 -4.02
N GLY A 39 -24.28 36.87 -4.63
CA GLY A 39 -23.95 35.45 -4.79
C GLY A 39 -22.82 35.01 -3.87
N GLU A 40 -22.30 33.81 -4.10
CA GLU A 40 -21.25 33.22 -3.27
C GLU A 40 -19.97 34.08 -3.22
N GLY A 41 -19.44 34.28 -2.01
CA GLY A 41 -18.24 35.08 -1.77
C GLY A 41 -18.48 36.60 -1.72
N THR A 42 -19.74 37.05 -1.76
CA THR A 42 -20.11 38.45 -1.60
C THR A 42 -21.15 38.65 -0.50
N GLN A 43 -21.11 39.80 0.17
CA GLN A 43 -22.08 40.16 1.20
C GLN A 43 -22.63 41.57 0.95
N LEU A 44 -23.93 41.74 1.20
CA LEU A 44 -24.56 43.06 1.16
C LEU A 44 -24.42 43.72 2.54
N ARG A 45 -23.69 44.84 2.62
CA ARG A 45 -23.65 45.71 3.80
C ARG A 45 -24.23 47.08 3.47
N GLY A 46 -25.46 47.32 3.94
CA GLY A 46 -26.20 48.53 3.61
C GLY A 46 -26.59 48.55 2.13
N LYS A 47 -26.12 49.55 1.37
CA LYS A 47 -26.28 49.63 -0.08
C LYS A 47 -25.05 49.15 -0.86
N LYS A 48 -24.00 48.67 -0.18
CA LYS A 48 -22.74 48.27 -0.82
C LYS A 48 -22.59 46.76 -0.84
N ILE A 49 -22.11 46.22 -1.96
CA ILE A 49 -21.70 44.81 -2.07
C ILE A 49 -20.21 44.76 -1.79
N ILE A 50 -19.83 43.97 -0.79
CA ILE A 50 -18.44 43.76 -0.37
C ILE A 50 -18.01 42.32 -0.66
N ALA A 51 -16.74 42.13 -1.00
CA ALA A 51 -16.14 40.81 -1.10
C ALA A 51 -15.95 40.20 0.30
N GLU A 52 -16.36 38.95 0.50
CA GLU A 52 -16.11 38.20 1.75
C GLU A 52 -14.82 37.37 1.65
N ARG A 53 -14.38 37.05 0.43
CA ARG A 53 -13.26 36.12 0.18
C ARG A 53 -12.31 36.69 -0.89
N LEU A 54 -11.08 36.19 -0.90
CA LEU A 54 -10.07 36.49 -1.94
C LEU A 54 -10.43 35.77 -3.23
N GLY A 55 -10.52 36.49 -4.36
CA GLY A 55 -10.89 35.87 -5.62
C GLY A 55 -11.11 36.85 -6.77
N GLN A 56 -11.61 36.34 -7.90
CA GLN A 56 -12.02 37.16 -9.03
C GLN A 56 -13.52 37.49 -8.93
N ALA A 57 -13.86 38.76 -9.02
CA ALA A 57 -15.26 39.19 -9.05
C ALA A 57 -15.87 38.92 -10.44
N GLU A 58 -16.91 38.10 -10.49
CA GLU A 58 -17.69 37.81 -11.69
C GLU A 58 -19.14 38.25 -11.51
N LEU A 59 -19.76 38.68 -12.60
CA LEU A 59 -21.18 39.01 -12.66
C LEU A 59 -21.86 38.02 -13.59
N SER A 60 -22.77 37.20 -13.05
CA SER A 60 -23.58 36.25 -13.81
C SER A 60 -25.05 36.53 -13.53
N ASP A 61 -25.85 36.82 -14.57
CA ASP A 61 -27.31 37.05 -14.46
C ASP A 61 -27.73 38.01 -13.32
N GLU A 62 -27.07 39.17 -13.23
CA GLU A 62 -27.29 40.20 -12.19
C GLU A 62 -26.91 39.80 -10.75
N VAL A 63 -26.23 38.65 -10.60
CA VAL A 63 -25.65 38.16 -9.35
C VAL A 63 -24.13 38.41 -9.35
N TRP A 64 -23.63 39.14 -8.36
CA TRP A 64 -22.18 39.26 -8.13
C TRP A 64 -21.66 38.08 -7.33
N CYS A 65 -20.65 37.40 -7.84
CA CYS A 65 -19.97 36.29 -7.18
C CYS A 65 -18.48 36.57 -7.14
N VAL A 66 -17.79 36.12 -6.08
CA VAL A 66 -16.33 36.14 -6.05
C VAL A 66 -15.84 34.71 -6.17
N ARG A 67 -15.32 34.34 -7.34
CA ARG A 67 -14.70 33.03 -7.53
C ARG A 67 -13.36 32.99 -6.82
N PRO A 68 -13.15 32.08 -5.87
CA PRO A 68 -11.89 32.01 -5.15
C PRO A 68 -10.74 31.70 -6.12
N ALA A 69 -9.58 32.31 -5.87
CA ALA A 69 -8.37 32.12 -6.68
C ALA A 69 -7.89 30.66 -6.73
N THR A 70 -8.19 29.93 -5.66
CA THR A 70 -8.04 28.48 -5.53
C THR A 70 -9.42 27.88 -5.46
N GLU A 71 -9.72 26.90 -6.30
CA GLU A 71 -10.91 26.08 -6.16
C GLU A 71 -10.98 25.56 -4.72
N GLY A 72 -12.11 25.81 -4.06
CA GLY A 72 -12.36 25.30 -2.72
C GLY A 72 -12.32 23.78 -2.70
N PRO A 73 -12.33 23.16 -1.51
CA PRO A 73 -12.31 21.72 -1.44
C PRO A 73 -13.53 21.16 -2.17
N SER A 74 -13.30 20.22 -3.09
CA SER A 74 -14.41 19.63 -3.84
C SER A 74 -15.16 18.68 -2.92
N GLU A 75 -16.45 18.94 -2.73
CA GLU A 75 -17.34 17.98 -2.09
C GLU A 75 -17.61 16.83 -3.05
N ILE A 76 -17.32 15.60 -2.59
CA ILE A 76 -17.58 14.39 -3.35
C ILE A 76 -19.09 14.14 -3.39
N LYS A 77 -19.66 14.05 -4.60
CA LYS A 77 -21.06 13.74 -4.84
C LYS A 77 -21.24 12.28 -5.25
N ILE A 78 -22.47 11.78 -5.06
CA ILE A 78 -22.84 10.45 -5.55
C ILE A 78 -22.82 10.48 -7.08
N GLY A 79 -22.16 9.49 -7.68
CA GLY A 79 -21.94 9.40 -9.13
C GLY A 79 -20.59 9.96 -9.59
N ASP A 80 -19.83 10.64 -8.72
CA ASP A 80 -18.50 11.12 -9.07
C ASP A 80 -17.54 9.93 -9.23
N ILE A 81 -16.66 10.03 -10.23
CA ILE A 81 -15.57 9.07 -10.41
C ILE A 81 -14.37 9.58 -9.63
N VAL A 82 -13.78 8.71 -8.81
CA VAL A 82 -12.65 9.05 -7.95
C VAL A 82 -11.47 8.12 -8.19
N TYR A 83 -10.28 8.66 -7.99
CA TYR A 83 -9.03 7.92 -7.94
C TYR A 83 -8.69 7.66 -6.48
N ALA A 84 -8.42 6.41 -6.12
CA ALA A 84 -8.08 6.03 -4.77
C ALA A 84 -6.90 5.06 -4.74
N SER A 85 -6.21 4.99 -3.60
CA SER A 85 -5.17 4.01 -3.33
C SER A 85 -5.61 3.03 -2.25
N VAL A 86 -5.32 1.76 -2.43
CA VAL A 86 -5.73 0.73 -1.45
C VAL A 86 -4.83 0.80 -0.22
N SER A 87 -5.41 1.14 0.94
CA SER A 87 -4.67 1.33 2.19
C SER A 87 -4.76 0.12 3.12
N ARG A 88 -5.93 -0.51 3.25
CA ARG A 88 -6.13 -1.74 4.05
C ARG A 88 -7.09 -2.71 3.39
N LEU A 89 -6.85 -4.01 3.60
CA LEU A 89 -7.67 -5.09 3.08
C LEU A 89 -8.20 -5.92 4.25
N ASN A 90 -9.52 -5.92 4.42
CA ASN A 90 -10.21 -6.81 5.36
C ASN A 90 -10.85 -7.97 4.59
N GLU A 91 -11.57 -8.85 5.31
CA GLU A 91 -12.19 -10.05 4.70
C GLU A 91 -13.36 -9.70 3.77
N ASN A 92 -14.20 -8.72 4.15
CA ASN A 92 -15.45 -8.40 3.45
C ASN A 92 -15.46 -7.03 2.76
N PHE A 93 -14.49 -6.18 3.06
CA PHE A 93 -14.37 -4.84 2.51
C PHE A 93 -12.90 -4.40 2.50
N ALA A 94 -12.57 -3.43 1.66
CA ALA A 94 -11.28 -2.78 1.68
C ALA A 94 -11.44 -1.30 2.03
N MET A 95 -10.47 -0.77 2.77
CA MET A 95 -10.33 0.66 2.99
C MET A 95 -9.40 1.22 1.92
N VAL A 96 -9.81 2.35 1.35
CA VAL A 96 -9.10 3.01 0.28
C VAL A 96 -9.02 4.50 0.58
N ASN A 97 -7.89 5.11 0.23
CA ASN A 97 -7.64 6.52 0.44
C ASN A 97 -7.84 7.24 -0.90
N ILE A 98 -8.84 8.10 -0.97
CA ILE A 98 -9.15 8.91 -2.14
C ILE A 98 -8.03 9.95 -2.32
N ILE A 99 -7.48 9.97 -3.53
CA ILE A 99 -6.42 10.88 -3.95
C ILE A 99 -7.03 12.12 -4.62
N GLY A 100 -8.08 11.94 -5.42
CA GLY A 100 -8.73 13.03 -6.14
C GLY A 100 -9.95 12.58 -6.94
N VAL A 101 -10.74 13.56 -7.38
CA VAL A 101 -11.94 13.37 -8.20
C VAL A 101 -11.59 13.57 -9.68
N ASP A 102 -12.19 12.76 -10.55
CA ASP A 102 -12.03 12.86 -12.00
C ASP A 102 -12.58 14.20 -12.51
N GLY A 103 -11.76 14.97 -13.23
CA GLY A 103 -12.07 16.35 -13.64
C GLY A 103 -11.54 17.44 -12.69
N SER A 104 -11.34 17.14 -11.41
CA SER A 104 -10.84 18.08 -10.39
C SER A 104 -9.68 17.47 -9.59
N LEU A 105 -8.64 16.99 -10.28
CA LEU A 105 -7.47 16.37 -9.63
C LEU A 105 -6.66 17.33 -8.75
N ASN A 106 -6.81 18.64 -8.97
CA ASN A 106 -6.09 19.68 -8.22
C ASN A 106 -6.88 20.21 -7.02
N SER A 107 -8.13 19.81 -6.84
CA SER A 107 -8.92 20.27 -5.70
C SER A 107 -8.51 19.52 -4.44
N SER A 108 -8.39 20.26 -3.34
CA SER A 108 -8.11 19.65 -2.05
C SER A 108 -9.35 18.90 -1.57
N LEU A 109 -9.22 17.66 -1.11
CA LEU A 109 -10.33 16.96 -0.47
C LEU A 109 -10.44 17.38 1.00
N LEU A 110 -11.65 17.37 1.55
CA LEU A 110 -11.82 17.50 2.99
C LEU A 110 -11.17 16.29 3.69
N PRO A 111 -10.50 16.47 4.85
CA PRO A 111 -9.88 15.35 5.57
C PRO A 111 -10.83 14.18 5.85
N GLU A 112 -12.10 14.47 6.06
CA GLU A 112 -13.17 13.48 6.30
C GLU A 112 -13.54 12.67 5.04
N GLN A 113 -13.20 13.18 3.85
CA GLN A 113 -13.50 12.57 2.55
C GLN A 113 -12.30 11.81 1.97
N ILE A 114 -11.19 11.72 2.70
CA ILE A 114 -10.00 10.98 2.26
C ILE A 114 -10.23 9.47 2.38
N ASP A 115 -10.98 9.02 3.38
CA ASP A 115 -11.17 7.59 3.63
C ASP A 115 -12.50 7.09 3.05
N ALA A 116 -12.42 6.00 2.28
CA ALA A 116 -13.58 5.35 1.71
C ALA A 116 -13.51 3.82 1.84
N GLU A 117 -14.69 3.20 1.75
CA GLU A 117 -14.85 1.76 1.80
C GLU A 117 -15.34 1.22 0.46
N ILE A 118 -14.83 0.04 0.11
CA ILE A 118 -15.33 -0.72 -1.04
C ILE A 118 -15.65 -2.14 -0.60
N GLY A 119 -16.89 -2.55 -0.81
CA GLY A 119 -17.36 -3.90 -0.48
C GLY A 119 -16.99 -4.89 -1.56
N VAL A 120 -16.82 -6.18 -1.18
CA VAL A 120 -16.57 -7.27 -2.16
C VAL A 120 -17.68 -7.37 -3.21
N ALA A 121 -18.92 -7.10 -2.79
CA ALA A 121 -20.08 -7.08 -3.67
C ALA A 121 -20.09 -5.92 -4.67
N ASP A 122 -19.23 -4.91 -4.50
CA ASP A 122 -19.16 -3.71 -5.34
C ASP A 122 -17.95 -3.74 -6.30
N LEU A 123 -17.17 -4.82 -6.32
CA LEU A 123 -15.96 -4.96 -7.14
C LEU A 123 -16.28 -5.36 -8.58
N VAL A 124 -17.05 -6.42 -8.75
CA VAL A 124 -17.39 -7.03 -10.04
C VAL A 124 -18.71 -7.78 -9.89
N ASP A 125 -19.45 -8.00 -10.98
CA ASP A 125 -20.74 -8.71 -10.96
C ASP A 125 -20.61 -10.24 -10.77
N ARG A 126 -19.40 -10.72 -10.45
CA ARG A 126 -19.12 -12.11 -10.09
C ARG A 126 -18.89 -12.26 -8.59
N PHE A 127 -19.04 -13.48 -8.09
CA PHE A 127 -18.70 -13.79 -6.71
C PHE A 127 -17.19 -13.70 -6.51
N MET A 128 -16.78 -12.86 -5.56
CA MET A 128 -15.42 -12.76 -5.05
C MET A 128 -15.47 -13.13 -3.58
N HIS A 129 -14.49 -13.88 -3.09
CA HIS A 129 -14.46 -14.26 -1.66
C HIS A 129 -13.84 -13.18 -0.80
N GLU A 130 -12.77 -12.57 -1.31
CA GLU A 130 -12.02 -11.54 -0.61
C GLU A 130 -11.69 -10.38 -1.55
N PRO A 131 -11.62 -9.14 -1.05
CA PRO A 131 -11.14 -8.00 -1.83
C PRO A 131 -9.69 -8.20 -2.29
N ARG A 132 -8.92 -9.01 -1.56
CA ARG A 132 -7.52 -9.36 -1.84
C ARG A 132 -7.33 -10.10 -3.16
N ASP A 133 -8.39 -10.73 -3.66
CA ASP A 133 -8.42 -11.36 -4.97
C ASP A 133 -8.56 -10.32 -6.08
N ALA A 134 -9.21 -9.18 -5.81
CA ALA A 134 -9.42 -8.13 -6.79
C ALA A 134 -8.24 -7.15 -6.88
N PHE A 135 -7.66 -6.77 -5.75
CA PHE A 135 -6.52 -5.84 -5.70
C PHE A 135 -5.68 -6.05 -4.45
N ARG A 136 -4.47 -5.48 -4.44
CA ARG A 136 -3.53 -5.53 -3.32
C ARG A 136 -3.27 -4.14 -2.76
N LEU A 137 -2.63 -4.12 -1.58
CA LEU A 137 -2.20 -2.87 -0.94
C LEU A 137 -1.35 -2.05 -1.90
N ARG A 138 -1.56 -0.73 -1.90
CA ARG A 138 -0.88 0.26 -2.75
C ARG A 138 -1.25 0.20 -4.23
N ASP A 139 -2.17 -0.67 -4.65
CA ASP A 139 -2.74 -0.59 -5.99
C ASP A 139 -3.56 0.71 -6.10
N ILE A 140 -3.50 1.36 -7.27
CA ILE A 140 -4.27 2.56 -7.58
C ILE A 140 -5.50 2.14 -8.35
N ILE A 141 -6.65 2.60 -7.88
CA ILE A 141 -7.96 2.24 -8.39
C ILE A 141 -8.74 3.46 -8.86
N ARG A 142 -9.64 3.22 -9.81
CA ARG A 142 -10.66 4.16 -10.29
C ARG A 142 -12.02 3.56 -9.98
N ALA A 143 -12.85 4.28 -9.25
CA ALA A 143 -14.15 3.80 -8.80
C ALA A 143 -15.19 4.93 -8.77
N GLU A 144 -16.46 4.57 -8.89
CA GLU A 144 -17.59 5.50 -8.78
C GLU A 144 -18.07 5.58 -7.33
N VAL A 145 -18.42 6.77 -6.88
CA VAL A 145 -18.97 7.00 -5.54
C VAL A 145 -20.45 6.62 -5.54
N THR A 146 -20.81 5.57 -4.80
CA THR A 146 -22.20 5.16 -4.63
C THR A 146 -22.88 5.83 -3.43
N ARG A 147 -22.08 6.27 -2.46
CA ARG A 147 -22.57 6.94 -1.24
C ARG A 147 -21.54 7.94 -0.74
N ALA A 148 -21.97 9.17 -0.50
CA ALA A 148 -21.15 10.27 0.02
C ALA A 148 -21.47 10.64 1.50
N GLY A 149 -22.08 9.73 2.27
CA GLY A 149 -22.42 9.92 3.69
C GLY A 149 -21.21 9.75 4.62
N PRO A 150 -21.39 9.61 5.96
CA PRO A 150 -20.29 9.68 6.94
C PRO A 150 -19.14 8.71 6.70
N VAL A 151 -19.40 7.63 5.95
CA VAL A 151 -18.38 6.79 5.32
C VAL A 151 -18.69 6.73 3.84
N ILE A 152 -17.72 7.14 3.02
CA ILE A 152 -17.85 7.12 1.56
C ILE A 152 -17.80 5.66 1.09
N ARG A 153 -18.71 5.28 0.18
CA ARG A 153 -18.67 3.97 -0.47
C ARG A 153 -18.44 4.08 -1.95
N LEU A 154 -17.55 3.22 -2.44
CA LEU A 154 -17.17 3.17 -3.84
C LEU A 154 -17.65 1.87 -4.50
N SER A 155 -17.82 1.90 -5.82
CA SER A 155 -18.14 0.74 -6.65
C SER A 155 -17.34 0.76 -7.96
N MET A 156 -17.03 -0.42 -8.46
CA MET A 156 -16.29 -0.65 -9.71
C MET A 156 -17.14 -1.36 -10.77
N LYS A 157 -18.41 -1.64 -10.49
CA LYS A 157 -19.27 -2.44 -11.38
C LYS A 157 -19.77 -1.70 -12.62
N ARG A 158 -19.94 -0.39 -12.50
CA ARG A 158 -20.75 0.42 -13.43
C ARG A 158 -20.04 0.86 -14.72
N GLY A 159 -18.78 0.47 -14.93
CA GLY A 159 -18.05 0.80 -16.16
C GLY A 159 -16.78 -0.03 -16.35
N GLY A 160 -16.46 -0.38 -17.60
CA GLY A 160 -15.21 -1.10 -17.93
C GLY A 160 -13.94 -0.25 -17.72
N ASP A 161 -14.14 1.06 -17.61
CA ASP A 161 -13.14 2.06 -17.27
C ASP A 161 -12.92 2.18 -15.74
N LEU A 162 -13.73 1.50 -14.92
CA LEU A 162 -13.55 1.37 -13.48
C LEU A 162 -12.76 0.09 -13.15
N GLY A 163 -11.88 0.17 -12.16
CA GLY A 163 -10.97 -0.93 -11.83
C GLY A 163 -9.60 -0.46 -11.37
N VAL A 164 -8.66 -1.38 -11.28
CA VAL A 164 -7.26 -1.10 -11.00
C VAL A 164 -6.64 -0.44 -12.23
N LEU A 165 -6.01 0.72 -12.05
CA LEU A 165 -5.27 1.45 -13.08
C LEU A 165 -3.77 1.16 -13.04
N HIS A 166 -3.24 0.95 -11.84
CA HIS A 166 -1.85 0.67 -11.63
C HIS A 166 -1.68 -0.34 -10.50
N ALA A 167 -0.92 -1.40 -10.77
CA ALA A 167 -0.62 -2.43 -9.81
C ALA A 167 0.89 -2.66 -9.73
N GLN A 168 1.38 -2.89 -8.50
CA GLN A 168 2.78 -3.17 -8.24
C GLN A 168 2.99 -4.63 -7.85
N CYS A 169 4.10 -5.21 -8.26
CA CYS A 169 4.49 -6.54 -7.85
C CYS A 169 4.81 -6.57 -6.34
N PRO A 170 4.18 -7.43 -5.52
CA PRO A 170 4.45 -7.52 -4.08
C PRO A 170 5.90 -7.91 -3.76
N SER A 171 6.53 -8.70 -4.64
CA SER A 171 7.86 -9.24 -4.41
C SER A 171 8.99 -8.28 -4.78
N CYS A 172 8.81 -7.48 -5.83
CA CYS A 172 9.90 -6.65 -6.38
C CYS A 172 9.54 -5.18 -6.62
N GLY A 173 8.29 -4.77 -6.41
CA GLY A 173 7.82 -3.38 -6.51
C GLY A 173 7.69 -2.83 -7.94
N ILE A 174 7.94 -3.62 -8.97
CA ILE A 174 7.81 -3.18 -10.37
C ILE A 174 6.35 -3.22 -10.82
N ALA A 175 5.96 -2.26 -11.66
CA ALA A 175 4.64 -2.21 -12.29
C ALA A 175 4.36 -3.52 -13.04
N LEU A 176 3.15 -4.07 -12.84
CA LEU A 176 2.74 -5.29 -13.51
C LEU A 176 2.30 -5.00 -14.95
N GLU A 177 2.54 -5.95 -15.85
CA GLU A 177 1.98 -5.94 -17.20
C GLU A 177 0.67 -6.70 -17.23
N ALA A 178 -0.36 -6.10 -17.83
CA ALA A 178 -1.60 -6.79 -18.10
C ALA A 178 -1.50 -7.63 -19.38
N GLY A 179 -2.19 -8.76 -19.40
CA GLY A 179 -2.28 -9.64 -20.56
C GLY A 179 -2.80 -11.02 -20.17
N GLU A 180 -3.07 -11.86 -21.16
CA GLU A 180 -3.54 -13.24 -20.93
C GLU A 180 -2.36 -14.17 -20.64
N TRP A 181 -1.96 -14.26 -19.37
CA TRP A 181 -0.79 -15.04 -18.93
C TRP A 181 -1.18 -16.41 -18.34
N GLY A 182 -2.29 -16.95 -18.85
CA GLY A 182 -2.90 -18.23 -18.47
C GLY A 182 -4.40 -18.07 -18.25
N ARG A 183 -5.09 -19.20 -18.00
CA ARG A 183 -6.53 -19.18 -17.66
C ARG A 183 -6.83 -18.41 -16.38
N GLU A 184 -5.81 -18.17 -15.55
CA GLU A 184 -5.96 -17.72 -14.18
C GLU A 184 -5.22 -16.42 -13.78
N HIS A 185 -4.47 -15.84 -14.70
CA HIS A 185 -3.65 -14.69 -14.36
C HIS A 185 -3.75 -13.67 -15.47
N ASN A 186 -4.21 -12.47 -15.14
CA ASN A 186 -4.32 -11.36 -16.06
C ASN A 186 -3.21 -10.33 -15.89
N VAL A 187 -2.38 -10.48 -14.85
CA VAL A 187 -1.20 -9.66 -14.63
C VAL A 187 0.04 -10.51 -14.39
N ARG A 188 1.17 -10.07 -14.92
CA ARG A 188 2.49 -10.67 -14.67
C ARG A 188 3.51 -9.61 -14.28
N CYS A 189 4.54 -10.04 -13.58
CA CYS A 189 5.74 -9.23 -13.39
C CYS A 189 6.76 -9.55 -14.49
N THR A 190 7.45 -8.51 -14.98
CA THR A 190 8.54 -8.66 -15.97
C THR A 190 9.86 -9.11 -15.33
N ARG A 191 10.04 -8.91 -14.03
CA ARG A 191 11.30 -9.16 -13.31
C ARG A 191 11.31 -10.44 -12.48
N CYS A 192 10.15 -10.90 -12.00
CA CYS A 192 10.04 -12.11 -11.20
C CYS A 192 8.89 -12.97 -11.70
N ASP A 193 8.81 -14.23 -11.26
CA ASP A 193 7.75 -15.17 -11.67
C ASP A 193 6.40 -14.93 -10.97
N TYR A 194 6.14 -13.69 -10.53
CA TYR A 194 4.85 -13.34 -9.95
C TYR A 194 3.79 -13.24 -11.05
N ARG A 195 2.73 -14.02 -10.88
CA ARG A 195 1.51 -13.96 -11.67
C ARG A 195 0.34 -13.79 -10.72
N GLY A 196 -0.64 -13.00 -11.12
CA GLY A 196 -1.77 -12.68 -10.27
C GLY A 196 -3.02 -12.37 -11.07
N TYR A 197 -4.11 -12.25 -10.33
CA TYR A 197 -5.34 -11.67 -10.83
C TYR A 197 -5.57 -10.30 -10.20
N ARG A 198 -6.04 -9.35 -11.00
CA ARG A 198 -6.51 -8.04 -10.57
C ARG A 198 -7.79 -7.69 -11.32
N VAL A 199 -8.69 -6.91 -10.73
CA VAL A 199 -9.82 -6.34 -11.48
C VAL A 199 -9.28 -5.14 -12.27
N LEU A 200 -9.00 -5.31 -13.56
CA LEU A 200 -8.32 -4.30 -14.37
C LEU A 200 -9.33 -3.29 -14.93
N SER A 201 -8.99 -2.00 -14.87
CA SER A 201 -9.65 -0.99 -15.69
C SER A 201 -9.14 -1.07 -17.13
N ASP A 202 -9.97 -0.66 -18.09
CA ASP A 202 -9.55 -0.42 -19.48
C ASP A 202 -8.35 0.54 -19.56
N GLY A 203 -8.18 1.45 -18.60
CA GLY A 203 -7.06 2.40 -18.52
C GLY A 203 -5.77 1.84 -17.90
N PHE A 204 -5.67 0.54 -17.64
CA PHE A 204 -4.52 -0.03 -16.91
C PHE A 204 -3.18 0.24 -17.63
N GLY A 205 -2.22 0.83 -16.90
CA GLY A 205 -0.90 1.18 -17.42
C GLY A 205 -0.80 2.53 -18.15
N HIS A 206 -1.93 3.24 -18.34
CA HIS A 206 -1.96 4.57 -18.99
C HIS A 206 -2.05 5.74 -18.00
N GLY A 207 -2.05 5.46 -16.69
CA GLY A 207 -2.09 6.49 -15.65
C GLY A 207 -3.43 7.24 -15.62
N PHE A 208 -3.38 8.56 -15.47
CA PHE A 208 -4.57 9.44 -15.41
C PHE A 208 -5.10 9.85 -16.80
N SER A 209 -4.34 9.58 -17.87
CA SER A 209 -4.75 9.89 -19.24
C SER A 209 -5.37 8.66 -19.88
N MET A 210 -6.68 8.68 -20.16
CA MET A 210 -7.35 7.63 -20.93
C MET A 210 -7.38 7.99 -22.42
N PRO A 211 -6.53 7.39 -23.28
CA PRO A 211 -6.68 7.58 -24.72
C PRO A 211 -7.98 6.92 -25.20
N LYS A 212 -8.67 7.50 -26.18
CA LYS A 212 -9.96 6.98 -26.68
C LYS A 212 -9.90 5.59 -27.33
N ASN A 213 -8.71 5.01 -27.50
CA ASN A 213 -8.47 3.76 -28.22
C ASN A 213 -7.63 2.77 -27.38
N VAL A 214 -8.04 2.51 -26.14
CA VAL A 214 -7.38 1.52 -25.27
C VAL A 214 -7.92 0.12 -25.55
N PRO A 215 -7.08 -0.93 -25.56
CA PRO A 215 -7.59 -2.31 -25.53
C PRO A 215 -8.54 -2.51 -24.34
N LYS A 216 -9.70 -3.13 -24.60
CA LYS A 216 -10.72 -3.44 -23.58
C LYS A 216 -10.20 -4.53 -22.63
N LEU A 217 -9.43 -4.12 -21.63
CA LEU A 217 -8.89 -4.98 -20.57
C LEU A 217 -9.97 -5.42 -19.56
N SER A 218 -11.07 -4.66 -19.46
CA SER A 218 -12.25 -5.04 -18.68
C SER A 218 -12.87 -6.37 -19.11
N GLY A 219 -12.71 -6.75 -20.39
CA GLY A 219 -13.10 -8.07 -20.89
C GLY A 219 -12.35 -9.22 -20.21
N LEU A 220 -11.14 -8.98 -19.70
CA LEU A 220 -10.34 -9.96 -18.94
C LEU A 220 -10.84 -10.14 -17.50
N ASN A 221 -11.79 -9.32 -17.05
CA ASN A 221 -12.45 -9.48 -15.74
C ASN A 221 -13.65 -10.44 -15.79
N GLY A 222 -13.99 -10.97 -16.98
CA GLY A 222 -15.17 -11.78 -17.26
C GLY A 222 -15.28 -13.11 -16.50
N SER A 223 -16.49 -13.68 -16.52
CA SER A 223 -17.00 -14.75 -15.65
C SER A 223 -16.56 -16.19 -15.99
N GLY A 224 -15.85 -16.43 -17.09
CA GLY A 224 -15.58 -17.80 -17.57
C GLY A 224 -14.35 -18.50 -16.98
N ARG A 225 -13.98 -18.22 -15.73
CA ARG A 225 -12.61 -18.55 -15.25
C ARG A 225 -12.51 -19.77 -14.35
N TRP A 226 -13.49 -20.00 -13.50
CA TRP A 226 -13.51 -21.14 -12.59
C TRP A 226 -14.53 -22.13 -13.15
N SER A 227 -14.26 -23.43 -13.06
CA SER A 227 -15.29 -24.41 -13.40
C SER A 227 -16.52 -24.12 -12.55
N GLU A 228 -17.72 -24.38 -13.08
CA GLU A 228 -18.97 -24.26 -12.32
C GLU A 228 -18.88 -25.02 -10.98
N GLU A 229 -18.07 -26.08 -10.94
CA GLU A 229 -17.75 -26.89 -9.76
C GLU A 229 -16.90 -26.15 -8.70
N ILE A 230 -15.85 -25.40 -9.09
CA ILE A 230 -15.05 -24.57 -8.17
C ILE A 230 -15.85 -23.34 -7.71
N GLU A 231 -16.68 -22.77 -8.59
CA GLU A 231 -17.61 -21.71 -8.17
C GLU A 231 -18.68 -22.21 -7.22
N ALA A 232 -19.25 -23.40 -7.46
CA ALA A 232 -20.23 -24.02 -6.58
C ALA A 232 -19.60 -24.44 -5.24
N GLU A 233 -18.43 -25.08 -5.24
CA GLU A 233 -17.68 -25.42 -4.03
C GLU A 233 -17.40 -24.17 -3.20
N ARG A 234 -16.88 -23.10 -3.84
CA ARG A 234 -16.52 -21.91 -3.09
C ARG A 234 -17.74 -21.06 -2.69
N LYS A 235 -18.86 -21.09 -3.44
CA LYS A 235 -20.16 -20.52 -3.03
C LYS A 235 -20.78 -21.30 -1.86
N ALA A 236 -20.70 -22.64 -1.87
CA ALA A 236 -21.18 -23.50 -0.79
C ALA A 236 -20.33 -23.37 0.49
N ASN A 237 -19.05 -23.05 0.35
CA ASN A 237 -18.07 -22.92 1.44
C ASN A 237 -18.16 -21.58 2.20
N ARG A 238 -19.34 -20.94 2.26
CA ARG A 238 -19.61 -19.78 3.13
C ARG A 238 -19.76 -20.20 4.60
N VAL A 239 -20.15 -21.45 4.86
CA VAL A 239 -20.35 -22.01 6.22
C VAL A 239 -19.10 -22.75 6.73
N ALA A 240 -18.29 -23.35 5.86
CA ALA A 240 -17.10 -24.12 6.24
C ALA A 240 -15.79 -23.30 6.29
N ARG A 241 -15.77 -22.03 5.82
CA ARG A 241 -14.63 -21.10 5.96
C ARG A 241 -14.42 -20.52 7.37
N GLY A 242 -15.26 -20.86 8.34
CA GLY A 242 -14.88 -20.72 9.75
C GLY A 242 -13.71 -21.63 10.16
N VAL A 243 -13.39 -22.66 9.35
CA VAL A 243 -12.44 -23.72 9.74
C VAL A 243 -11.26 -23.91 8.76
N LEU A 244 -11.39 -23.53 7.48
CA LEU A 244 -10.40 -23.91 6.43
C LEU A 244 -9.71 -22.76 5.67
N LEU A 245 -9.71 -21.54 6.22
CA LEU A 245 -8.92 -20.39 5.75
C LEU A 245 -7.55 -20.26 6.44
N ARG A 246 -7.00 -21.36 6.95
CA ARG A 246 -5.79 -21.34 7.77
C ARG A 246 -4.46 -21.32 6.99
N SER A 247 -4.43 -21.54 5.67
CA SER A 247 -3.16 -21.89 4.99
C SER A 247 -2.35 -20.72 4.40
N ASP A 248 -3.00 -19.64 3.95
CA ASP A 248 -2.30 -18.57 3.22
C ASP A 248 -2.26 -17.23 3.96
N SER A 249 -3.31 -16.89 4.73
CA SER A 249 -3.36 -15.70 5.59
C SER A 249 -2.67 -15.89 6.94
N GLN A 250 -2.46 -17.13 7.42
CA GLN A 250 -1.70 -17.39 8.65
C GLN A 250 -0.19 -17.20 8.49
N ARG A 251 0.36 -17.17 7.26
CA ARG A 251 1.81 -17.03 7.05
C ARG A 251 2.38 -15.69 7.52
N ASP A 252 1.53 -14.67 7.57
CA ASP A 252 1.86 -13.33 8.07
C ASP A 252 1.22 -13.03 9.45
N MET A 253 0.45 -13.97 10.03
CA MET A 253 -0.30 -13.79 11.28
C MET A 253 0.33 -14.53 12.49
N TYR A 254 1.19 -15.53 12.26
CA TYR A 254 1.93 -16.20 13.33
C TYR A 254 3.26 -15.50 13.61
N ASP A 255 3.61 -15.41 14.89
CA ASP A 255 4.90 -14.88 15.32
C ASP A 255 6.04 -15.58 14.54
N PRO A 256 6.94 -14.84 13.87
CA PRO A 256 8.11 -15.43 13.21
C PRO A 256 8.96 -16.32 14.14
N ALA A 257 8.83 -16.18 15.47
CA ALA A 257 9.45 -17.06 16.46
C ALA A 257 8.87 -18.48 16.50
N SER A 258 7.64 -18.70 16.02
CA SER A 258 6.96 -20.00 16.02
C SER A 258 7.25 -20.86 14.78
N ARG A 259 8.00 -20.31 13.81
CA ARG A 259 8.34 -20.99 12.55
C ARG A 259 9.75 -21.55 12.58
N LEU A 260 9.88 -22.82 12.20
CA LEU A 260 11.13 -23.56 12.14
C LEU A 260 11.53 -23.85 10.70
N PHE A 261 12.82 -23.70 10.41
CA PHE A 261 13.49 -24.18 9.21
C PHE A 261 14.07 -25.57 9.49
N ILE A 262 13.88 -26.48 8.53
CA ILE A 262 14.34 -27.86 8.61
C ILE A 262 15.20 -28.13 7.37
N GLY A 263 16.49 -28.39 7.56
CA GLY A 263 17.42 -28.76 6.50
C GLY A 263 17.87 -30.22 6.60
N GLY A 264 18.51 -30.74 5.56
CA GLY A 264 19.06 -32.10 5.56
C GLY A 264 18.01 -33.19 5.27
N LEU A 265 16.86 -32.81 4.71
CA LEU A 265 15.79 -33.76 4.38
C LEU A 265 16.21 -34.70 3.24
N ALA A 266 15.74 -35.94 3.31
CA ALA A 266 15.89 -36.88 2.20
C ALA A 266 15.02 -36.44 1.01
N PRO A 267 15.39 -36.83 -0.23
CA PRO A 267 14.60 -36.51 -1.42
C PRO A 267 13.16 -37.03 -1.34
N GLU A 268 12.98 -38.14 -0.62
CA GLU A 268 11.73 -38.87 -0.43
C GLU A 268 10.88 -38.32 0.73
N THR A 269 11.42 -37.44 1.57
CA THR A 269 10.69 -36.92 2.73
C THR A 269 9.51 -36.04 2.31
N GLU A 270 8.34 -36.32 2.87
CA GLU A 270 7.10 -35.60 2.62
C GLU A 270 6.72 -34.67 3.77
N ALA A 271 5.79 -33.75 3.51
CA ALA A 271 5.26 -32.85 4.53
C ALA A 271 4.55 -33.60 5.67
N ARG A 272 3.97 -34.78 5.38
CA ARG A 272 3.32 -35.64 6.37
C ARG A 272 4.32 -36.18 7.39
N ASP A 273 5.47 -36.67 6.93
CA ASP A 273 6.55 -37.17 7.80
C ASP A 273 7.05 -36.09 8.77
N LEU A 274 7.13 -34.84 8.30
CA LEU A 274 7.49 -33.70 9.15
C LEU A 274 6.39 -33.40 10.16
N SER A 275 5.12 -33.41 9.75
CA SER A 275 4.00 -33.18 10.66
C SER A 275 3.98 -34.24 11.77
N ASP A 276 4.15 -35.52 11.43
CA ASP A 276 4.11 -36.62 12.39
C ASP A 276 5.27 -36.59 13.39
N LEU A 277 6.48 -36.23 12.91
CA LEU A 277 7.65 -36.09 13.76
C LEU A 277 7.52 -34.91 14.74
N PHE A 278 7.06 -33.76 14.24
CA PHE A 278 6.95 -32.53 15.04
C PHE A 278 5.73 -32.51 15.97
N SER A 279 4.69 -33.31 15.66
CA SER A 279 3.53 -33.49 16.54
C SER A 279 3.88 -34.06 17.91
N ARG A 280 5.01 -34.77 18.03
CA ARG A 280 5.52 -35.29 19.33
C ARG A 280 6.03 -34.19 20.26
N CYS A 281 6.35 -33.02 19.71
CA CYS A 281 6.89 -31.88 20.46
C CYS A 281 5.85 -30.77 20.71
N GLY A 282 4.66 -30.86 20.12
CA GLY A 282 3.58 -29.88 20.30
C GLY A 282 2.61 -29.87 19.13
N GLN A 283 1.63 -28.96 19.18
CA GLN A 283 0.65 -28.81 18.10
C GLN A 283 1.32 -28.20 16.86
N VAL A 284 1.30 -28.94 15.75
CA VAL A 284 1.74 -28.47 14.43
C VAL A 284 0.59 -27.72 13.77
N VAL A 285 0.84 -26.48 13.35
CA VAL A 285 -0.15 -25.65 12.64
C VAL A 285 -0.03 -25.87 11.13
N ASP A 286 1.20 -25.93 10.63
CA ASP A 286 1.47 -26.11 9.20
C ASP A 286 2.86 -26.74 8.97
N ALA A 287 3.00 -27.51 7.89
CA ALA A 287 4.25 -28.17 7.50
C ALA A 287 4.36 -28.29 5.98
N PHE A 288 5.51 -27.92 5.41
CA PHE A 288 5.74 -28.07 3.97
C PHE A 288 7.22 -28.30 3.61
N VAL A 289 7.43 -29.05 2.52
CA VAL A 289 8.76 -29.35 1.96
C VAL A 289 8.92 -28.61 0.64
N ILE A 290 10.05 -27.94 0.45
CA ILE A 290 10.33 -27.23 -0.79
C ILE A 290 10.88 -28.20 -1.83
N ARG A 291 10.17 -28.33 -2.96
CA ARG A 291 10.55 -29.18 -4.10
C ARG A 291 10.94 -28.31 -5.30
N ASP A 292 11.83 -28.82 -6.14
CA ASP A 292 12.19 -28.17 -7.41
C ASP A 292 11.04 -28.28 -8.41
N ARG A 293 10.83 -27.21 -9.20
CA ARG A 293 9.70 -27.06 -10.10
C ARG A 293 9.78 -28.01 -11.29
N ASP A 294 11.00 -28.26 -11.79
CA ASP A 294 11.18 -28.95 -13.06
C ASP A 294 11.38 -30.46 -12.86
N THR A 295 12.03 -30.86 -11.77
CA THR A 295 12.33 -32.27 -11.47
C THR A 295 11.40 -32.89 -10.42
N ARG A 296 10.57 -32.07 -9.75
CA ARG A 296 9.78 -32.44 -8.55
C ARG A 296 10.58 -33.05 -7.40
N VAL A 297 11.91 -33.03 -7.45
CA VAL A 297 12.78 -33.56 -6.41
C VAL A 297 12.83 -32.57 -5.24
N SER A 298 12.77 -33.07 -4.01
CA SER A 298 12.91 -32.24 -2.81
C SER A 298 14.28 -31.54 -2.79
N LYS A 299 14.30 -30.24 -2.49
CA LYS A 299 15.53 -29.46 -2.33
C LYS A 299 16.26 -29.78 -1.03
N GLY A 300 15.76 -30.74 -0.25
CA GLY A 300 16.37 -31.18 1.00
C GLY A 300 16.12 -30.22 2.17
N TYR A 301 15.12 -29.34 2.06
CA TYR A 301 14.71 -28.46 3.16
C TYR A 301 13.21 -28.14 3.14
N GLY A 302 12.67 -27.81 4.31
CA GLY A 302 11.26 -27.53 4.55
C GLY A 302 11.06 -26.58 5.73
N PHE A 303 9.80 -26.26 6.01
CA PHE A 303 9.41 -25.42 7.12
C PHE A 303 8.26 -26.06 7.89
N VAL A 304 8.28 -25.86 9.20
CA VAL A 304 7.19 -26.26 10.10
C VAL A 304 6.84 -25.07 10.98
N THR A 305 5.55 -24.78 11.10
CA THR A 305 5.00 -23.75 11.99
C THR A 305 4.33 -24.44 13.17
N MET A 306 4.83 -24.16 14.38
CA MET A 306 4.26 -24.68 15.62
C MET A 306 3.19 -23.70 16.15
N GLY A 307 2.30 -24.21 17.01
CA GLY A 307 1.24 -23.39 17.62
C GLY A 307 1.75 -22.27 18.53
N ASP A 308 2.96 -22.42 19.09
CA ASP A 308 3.55 -21.47 20.01
C ASP A 308 5.09 -21.39 19.86
N ALA A 309 5.67 -20.22 20.18
CA ALA A 309 7.11 -19.96 20.08
C ALA A 309 7.93 -20.78 21.11
N GLY A 310 7.35 -21.07 22.28
CA GLY A 310 7.95 -21.94 23.28
C GLY A 310 8.04 -23.39 22.79
N MET A 311 6.98 -23.89 22.14
CA MET A 311 6.97 -25.23 21.52
C MET A 311 7.96 -25.32 20.36
N ALA A 312 8.05 -24.28 19.52
CA ALA A 312 9.03 -24.21 18.44
C ALA A 312 10.47 -24.31 18.96
N SER A 313 10.79 -23.58 20.03
CA SER A 313 12.12 -23.59 20.65
C SER A 313 12.48 -24.96 21.25
N GLN A 314 11.50 -25.64 21.87
CA GLN A 314 11.69 -26.99 22.41
C GLN A 314 11.86 -28.04 21.30
N ALA A 315 11.04 -27.97 20.24
CA ALA A 315 11.14 -28.85 19.09
C ALA A 315 12.50 -28.68 18.38
N ALA A 316 12.97 -27.44 18.22
CA ALA A 316 14.28 -27.16 17.65
C ALA A 316 15.43 -27.74 18.50
N ARG A 317 15.33 -27.77 19.83
CA ARG A 317 16.36 -28.39 20.68
C ARG A 317 16.31 -29.91 20.65
N LYS A 318 15.12 -30.51 20.64
CA LYS A 318 14.93 -31.97 20.74
C LYS A 318 15.14 -32.69 19.41
N LEU A 319 14.71 -32.10 18.29
CA LEU A 319 14.70 -32.73 16.98
C LEU A 319 15.88 -32.32 16.08
N ASN A 320 16.73 -31.41 16.55
CA ASN A 320 17.96 -31.07 15.82
C ASN A 320 18.93 -32.26 15.84
N ARG A 321 19.41 -32.64 14.66
CA ARG A 321 20.21 -33.84 14.36
C ARG A 321 19.47 -35.17 14.55
N HIS A 322 18.14 -35.16 14.59
CA HIS A 322 17.37 -36.40 14.58
C HIS A 322 17.47 -37.09 13.21
N GLU A 323 17.55 -38.41 13.19
CA GLU A 323 17.57 -39.17 11.95
C GLU A 323 16.15 -39.29 11.37
N LEU A 324 15.97 -38.87 10.11
CA LEU A 324 14.73 -39.01 9.36
C LEU A 324 15.08 -39.55 7.97
N ASN A 325 14.51 -40.69 7.60
CA ASN A 325 14.73 -41.36 6.31
C ASN A 325 16.24 -41.52 5.99
N GLY A 326 17.04 -41.96 6.97
CA GLY A 326 18.48 -42.22 6.82
C GLY A 326 19.36 -40.96 6.75
N ARG A 327 18.83 -39.77 7.05
CA ARG A 327 19.58 -38.51 7.10
C ARG A 327 19.29 -37.73 8.38
N ASN A 328 20.32 -37.07 8.91
CA ASN A 328 20.18 -36.23 10.09
C ASN A 328 19.60 -34.86 9.70
N ILE A 329 18.46 -34.51 10.28
CA ILE A 329 17.78 -33.23 10.02
C ILE A 329 18.41 -32.12 10.87
N ALA A 330 18.48 -30.91 10.32
CA ALA A 330 18.93 -29.71 11.04
C ALA A 330 17.73 -28.79 11.27
N VAL A 331 17.36 -28.56 12.53
CA VAL A 331 16.19 -27.73 12.89
C VAL A 331 16.67 -26.40 13.48
N ARG A 332 16.20 -25.27 12.93
CA ARG A 332 16.58 -23.92 13.36
C ARG A 332 15.36 -22.97 13.37
N PRO A 333 15.34 -21.91 14.17
CA PRO A 333 14.33 -20.85 14.05
C PRO A 333 14.42 -20.18 12.68
N ALA A 334 13.30 -20.01 11.98
CA ALA A 334 13.28 -19.46 10.62
C ALA A 334 13.64 -17.96 10.57
N GLY A 335 13.63 -17.25 11.71
CA GLY A 335 13.92 -15.83 11.83
C GLY A 335 15.41 -15.44 11.87
N GLU A 336 16.32 -16.40 12.09
CA GLU A 336 17.75 -16.07 12.33
C GLU A 336 18.54 -15.74 11.06
N ASP A 337 18.10 -16.18 9.88
CA ASP A 337 18.83 -16.00 8.62
C ASP A 337 18.54 -14.67 7.89
N ARG A 338 17.49 -13.93 8.29
CA ARG A 338 17.17 -12.63 7.66
C ARG A 338 18.18 -11.54 7.98
N LYS A 339 18.94 -11.64 9.08
CA LYS A 339 19.88 -10.59 9.52
C LYS A 339 21.29 -10.68 8.92
N LYS A 340 21.65 -11.77 8.22
CA LYS A 340 23.02 -11.94 7.67
C LYS A 340 23.16 -11.84 6.15
N ARG A 341 22.08 -11.60 5.40
CA ARG A 341 22.13 -11.45 3.92
C ARG A 341 21.91 -10.02 3.40
N GLY A 342 21.87 -9.02 4.28
CA GLY A 342 21.70 -7.60 3.94
C GLY A 342 22.98 -6.76 3.94
N GLY A 343 24.12 -7.29 3.48
CA GLY A 343 25.39 -6.59 3.60
C GLY A 343 26.50 -7.08 2.67
N ARG A 344 26.33 -6.90 1.36
CA ARG A 344 27.49 -6.81 0.45
C ARG A 344 27.19 -5.81 -0.65
N HIS A 345 27.63 -4.57 -0.40
CA HIS A 345 27.79 -3.53 -1.40
C HIS A 345 28.61 -4.09 -2.57
N GLY A 346 27.96 -4.34 -3.71
CA GLY A 346 28.63 -4.47 -4.99
C GLY A 346 29.11 -3.08 -5.42
N LYS A 347 30.32 -2.69 -5.01
CA LYS A 347 31.10 -1.68 -5.73
C LYS A 347 31.46 -2.29 -7.09
N ASP A 348 30.56 -2.18 -8.05
CA ASP A 348 30.90 -2.50 -9.43
C ASP A 348 31.70 -1.36 -10.04
N ARG A 349 32.93 -1.74 -10.38
CA ARG A 349 33.95 -0.95 -11.04
C ARG A 349 33.47 -0.66 -12.46
N ARG A 350 33.10 0.59 -12.75
CA ARG A 350 33.17 1.09 -14.13
C ARG A 350 34.64 1.16 -14.52
N LYS A 351 35.05 0.22 -15.38
CA LYS A 351 36.17 0.40 -16.30
C LYS A 351 35.74 1.47 -17.30
N GLU A 352 36.31 2.65 -17.19
CA GLU A 352 36.36 3.61 -18.29
C GLU A 352 37.82 3.88 -18.61
N ASP A 353 38.12 3.73 -19.90
CA ASP A 353 39.41 3.96 -20.52
C ASP A 353 39.80 5.43 -20.43
N GLY A 354 41.00 5.73 -19.94
CA GLY A 354 41.45 7.13 -19.85
C GLY A 354 42.85 7.34 -19.25
N ARG A 355 43.85 7.37 -20.14
CA ARG A 355 45.05 8.25 -20.12
C ARG A 355 45.85 8.40 -18.81
N GLY A 356 47.02 7.76 -18.82
CA GLY A 356 48.36 8.35 -18.59
C GLY A 356 48.62 9.26 -17.39
N GLY A 357 49.62 8.90 -16.56
CA GLY A 357 50.30 9.88 -15.70
C GLY A 357 51.06 9.33 -14.49
N LYS A 358 52.36 9.07 -14.70
CA LYS A 358 53.53 9.11 -13.79
C LYS A 358 53.30 9.29 -12.26
N GLY A 359 54.06 8.52 -11.47
CA GLY A 359 54.87 9.12 -10.39
C GLY A 359 54.88 8.45 -9.00
N ARG A 360 55.88 7.59 -8.80
CA ARG A 360 56.84 7.49 -7.66
C ARG A 360 56.37 7.53 -6.18
N GLN A 361 56.97 6.56 -5.45
CA GLN A 361 57.48 6.60 -4.06
C GLN A 361 56.41 6.64 -2.96
N GLY A 362 56.39 5.77 -1.95
CA GLY A 362 57.45 4.99 -1.31
C GLY A 362 57.25 5.16 0.21
N GLY A 363 57.35 4.08 0.98
CA GLY A 363 57.38 4.17 2.45
C GLY A 363 56.55 3.09 3.15
N GLY A 364 57.20 1.97 3.46
CA GLY A 364 56.72 1.05 4.47
C GLY A 364 56.87 1.63 5.88
N ARG A 365 56.08 1.09 6.82
CA ARG A 365 56.48 0.90 8.22
C ARG A 365 55.56 -0.08 8.92
N ASP A 366 56.22 -0.91 9.73
CA ASP A 366 55.72 -2.05 10.47
C ASP A 366 54.73 -1.75 11.60
N ARG A 367 53.88 -2.75 11.81
CA ARG A 367 53.30 -3.27 13.06
C ARG A 367 53.38 -2.38 14.32
N LYS A 368 52.21 -2.14 14.91
CA LYS A 368 51.96 -2.41 16.34
C LYS A 368 50.47 -2.69 16.56
N GLY A 369 50.19 -3.84 17.19
CA GLY A 369 48.84 -4.30 17.50
C GLY A 369 48.20 -3.45 18.59
N HIS A 370 46.90 -3.19 18.43
CA HIS A 370 46.04 -2.72 19.50
C HIS A 370 44.90 -3.72 19.68
N SER A 371 44.79 -4.21 20.91
CA SER A 371 43.74 -5.06 21.44
C SER A 371 42.37 -4.41 21.26
N LYS A 372 41.41 -5.19 20.72
CA LYS A 372 39.98 -4.88 20.70
C LYS A 372 39.49 -4.50 22.10
N LYS A 373 39.07 -3.25 22.29
CA LYS A 373 38.02 -2.91 23.25
C LYS A 373 36.72 -2.86 22.47
N GLU A 374 35.86 -3.85 22.67
CA GLU A 374 34.52 -3.85 22.11
C GLU A 374 33.69 -2.79 22.84
N HIS A 375 33.34 -1.72 22.12
CA HIS A 375 32.32 -0.78 22.55
C HIS A 375 30.97 -1.50 22.56
N ILE A 376 30.44 -1.77 23.76
CA ILE A 376 29.06 -2.24 23.94
C ILE A 376 28.16 -1.00 23.88
N HIS A 377 27.65 -0.67 22.71
CA HIS A 377 26.53 0.24 22.55
C HIS A 377 25.31 -0.57 22.14
N GLY A 378 24.54 -0.98 23.13
CA GLY A 378 23.18 -1.47 22.97
C GLY A 378 22.38 -0.94 24.14
N HIS A 379 21.34 -0.16 23.86
CA HIS A 379 20.36 0.31 24.85
C HIS A 379 19.72 -0.92 25.51
N ARG A 380 20.30 -1.37 26.62
CA ARG A 380 19.65 -2.36 27.50
C ARG A 380 18.71 -1.61 28.43
N SER A 381 17.55 -2.18 28.67
CA SER A 381 16.57 -1.58 29.56
C SER A 381 17.09 -1.63 31.00
N LYS A 382 16.76 -0.62 31.82
CA LYS A 382 17.18 -0.53 33.23
C LYS A 382 16.88 -1.80 34.03
N ARG A 383 15.75 -2.47 33.72
CA ARG A 383 15.35 -3.74 34.34
C ARG A 383 16.30 -4.90 34.05
N GLU A 384 16.90 -4.95 32.86
CA GLU A 384 17.87 -5.98 32.51
C GLU A 384 19.22 -5.77 33.21
N LEU A 385 19.62 -4.51 33.40
CA LEU A 385 20.83 -4.17 34.15
C LEU A 385 20.67 -4.44 35.65
N GLU A 386 19.48 -4.23 36.21
CA GLU A 386 19.16 -4.53 37.61
C GLU A 386 19.21 -6.03 37.89
N ALA A 387 18.64 -6.85 37.00
CA ALA A 387 18.73 -8.31 37.10
C ALA A 387 20.18 -8.81 37.01
N MET A 388 21.02 -8.19 36.17
CA MET A 388 22.43 -8.57 36.06
C MET A 388 23.29 -8.15 37.27
N LEU A 389 22.87 -7.11 38.01
CA LEU A 389 23.49 -6.72 39.28
C LEU A 389 23.13 -7.71 40.40
N GLU A 390 21.87 -8.17 40.45
CA GLU A 390 21.42 -9.19 41.41
C GLU A 390 22.07 -10.55 41.15
N GLU A 391 22.31 -10.89 39.89
CA GLU A 391 23.06 -12.10 39.49
C GLU A 391 24.59 -11.95 39.68
N GLY A 392 25.08 -10.79 40.13
CA GLY A 392 26.51 -10.53 40.39
C GLY A 392 27.39 -10.48 39.14
N LYS A 393 26.79 -10.35 37.95
CA LYS A 393 27.49 -10.35 36.65
C LYS A 393 28.08 -8.99 36.29
N ILE A 394 27.66 -7.93 36.96
CA ILE A 394 28.10 -6.56 36.74
C ILE A 394 28.35 -5.92 38.12
N THR A 395 29.38 -5.09 38.24
CA THR A 395 29.62 -4.34 39.48
C THR A 395 28.69 -3.13 39.61
N LYS A 396 28.45 -2.65 40.84
CA LYS A 396 27.66 -1.41 41.07
C LYS A 396 28.21 -0.20 40.32
N GLN A 397 29.51 -0.19 40.03
CA GLN A 397 30.19 0.90 39.33
C GLN A 397 29.87 0.87 37.82
N GLU A 398 29.94 -0.31 37.20
CA GLU A 398 29.57 -0.52 35.79
C GLU A 398 28.07 -0.34 35.52
N PHE A 399 27.21 -0.66 36.50
CA PHE A 399 25.76 -0.40 36.42
C PHE A 399 25.46 1.11 36.32
N ASN A 400 26.14 1.93 37.11
CA ASN A 400 25.93 3.37 37.12
C ASN A 400 26.49 4.06 35.85
N ASP A 401 27.60 3.55 35.32
CA ASP A 401 28.18 4.05 34.07
C ASP A 401 27.33 3.68 32.83
N ALA A 402 26.57 2.59 32.88
CA ALA A 402 25.64 2.20 31.81
C ALA A 402 24.29 2.97 31.83
N LEU A 403 23.98 3.67 32.94
CA LEU A 403 22.77 4.49 33.09
C LEU A 403 22.97 5.97 32.77
N ARG A 404 24.22 6.45 32.79
CA ARG A 404 24.59 7.80 32.33
C ARG A 404 24.73 7.83 30.81
#